data_AF-A0A399WAI2-F1
#
_entry.id   AF-A0A399WAI2-F1
#
_cell.length_a   1.000
_cell.length_b   1.000
_cell.length_c   1.000
_cell.angle_alpha   90.00
_cell.angle_beta   90.00
_cell.angle_gamma   90.00
#
_symmetry.space_group_name_H-M   'P 1'
#
loop_
_entity.id
_entity.type
_entity.pdbx_description
1 polymer ?
#
loop_
_entity_poly.entity_id
_entity_poly.type
_entity_poly.pdbx_seq_one_letter_code
_entity_poly.pdbx_strand_id
1 'polypeptide(L)'
;MTEKHLINYSQRVGKVANLVIFLGILGIILSILALTVSQGLAQRGYGFYSITIGLFIIGLGYGIRYRYKYCLYAAIGLFIILSCNFLFRFFVHHTMYLTLRLSLCSWVSFRLIQSVSSMQMLIATNSFPDKSNRFMELLLKQKRL
;
A
#
# COMPACT_ATOMS: atom_id res chain seq x y z
N MET A 1 0.23 -3.84 30.74
CA MET A 1 0.90 -2.84 29.86
C MET A 1 1.05 -3.33 28.42
N THR A 2 1.32 -4.63 28.20
CA THR A 2 1.56 -5.28 26.89
C THR A 2 0.38 -5.25 25.91
N GLU A 3 -0.86 -5.35 26.38
CA GLU A 3 -2.06 -5.31 25.52
C GLU A 3 -2.28 -3.97 24.81
N LYS A 4 -2.09 -2.84 25.50
CA LYS A 4 -2.22 -1.50 24.89
C LYS A 4 -1.20 -1.31 23.77
N HIS A 5 0.02 -1.81 23.94
CA HIS A 5 1.05 -1.79 22.91
C HIS A 5 0.65 -2.63 21.69
N LEU A 6 0.15 -3.85 21.91
CA LEU A 6 -0.35 -4.73 20.84
C LEU A 6 -1.48 -4.09 20.02
N ILE A 7 -2.45 -3.43 20.69
CA ILE A 7 -3.55 -2.73 20.04
C ILE A 7 -3.02 -1.58 19.16
N ASN A 8 -2.04 -0.82 19.67
CA ASN A 8 -1.41 0.26 18.90
C ASN A 8 -0.64 -0.25 17.68
N TYR A 9 0.07 -1.38 17.79
CA TYR A 9 0.77 -1.99 16.64
C TYR A 9 -0.22 -2.49 15.59
N SER A 10 -1.28 -3.18 16.02
CA SER A 10 -2.39 -3.65 15.19
C SER A 10 -3.02 -2.51 14.38
N GLN A 11 -3.39 -1.43 15.06
CA GLN A 11 -3.97 -0.24 14.41
C GLN A 11 -2.99 0.44 13.46
N ARG A 12 -1.70 0.52 13.81
CA ARG A 12 -0.68 1.15 12.95
C ARG A 12 -0.51 0.37 11.64
N VAL A 13 -0.39 -0.96 11.70
CA VAL A 13 -0.28 -1.81 10.52
C VAL A 13 -1.59 -1.80 9.71
N GLY A 14 -2.75 -1.83 10.37
CA GLY A 14 -4.04 -1.73 9.71
C GLY A 14 -4.24 -0.41 8.94
N LYS A 15 -3.83 0.73 9.54
CA LYS A 15 -3.85 2.04 8.86
C LYS A 15 -2.96 2.06 7.63
N VAL A 16 -1.77 1.45 7.70
CA VAL A 16 -0.85 1.36 6.56
C VAL A 16 -1.41 0.45 5.47
N ALA A 17 -1.97 -0.71 5.82
CA ALA A 17 -2.64 -1.58 4.86
C ALA A 17 -3.79 -0.86 4.13
N ASN A 18 -4.63 -0.13 4.87
CA ASN A 18 -5.73 0.65 4.30
C ASN A 18 -5.22 1.77 3.39
N LEU A 19 -4.11 2.43 3.75
CA LEU A 19 -3.48 3.44 2.91
C LEU A 19 -3.02 2.84 1.57
N VAL A 20 -2.37 1.68 1.60
CA VAL A 20 -1.92 0.98 0.39
C VAL A 20 -3.11 0.58 -0.50
N ILE A 21 -4.17 0.01 0.10
CA ILE A 21 -5.40 -0.34 -0.63
C ILE A 21 -6.03 0.92 -1.26
N PHE A 22 -6.16 2.00 -0.49
CA PHE A 22 -6.72 3.25 -0.97
C PHE A 22 -5.92 3.82 -2.15
N LEU A 23 -4.58 3.80 -2.08
CA LEU A 23 -3.71 4.24 -3.18
C LEU A 23 -3.90 3.40 -4.44
N GLY A 24 -4.04 2.08 -4.29
CA GLY A 24 -4.34 1.19 -5.41
C GLY A 24 -5.69 1.50 -6.07
N ILE A 25 -6.75 1.69 -5.26
CA ILE A 25 -8.08 2.08 -5.76
C ILE A 25 -8.02 3.44 -6.47
N LEU A 26 -7.36 4.43 -5.87
CA LEU A 26 -7.18 5.75 -6.46
C LEU A 26 -6.46 5.68 -7.82
N GLY A 27 -5.42 4.83 -7.91
CA GLY A 27 -4.69 4.59 -9.14
C GLY A 27 -5.56 3.98 -10.24
N ILE A 28 -6.44 3.02 -9.90
CA ILE A 28 -7.38 2.41 -10.84
C ILE A 28 -8.39 3.46 -11.34
N ILE A 29 -8.99 4.23 -10.44
CA ILE A 29 -9.96 5.28 -10.78
C ILE A 29 -9.35 6.29 -11.76
N LEU A 30 -8.15 6.79 -11.45
CA LEU A 30 -7.42 7.71 -12.33
C LEU A 30 -7.09 7.09 -13.69
N SER A 31 -6.82 5.78 -13.73
CA SER A 31 -6.52 5.06 -14.97
C SER A 31 -7.77 4.85 -15.83
N ILE A 32 -8.92 4.58 -15.21
CA ILE A 32 -10.22 4.51 -15.91
C ILE A 32 -10.58 5.89 -16.47
N LEU A 33 -10.46 6.96 -15.66
CA LEU A 33 -10.67 8.35 -16.10
C LEU A 33 -9.76 8.74 -17.27
N ALA A 34 -8.50 8.28 -17.26
CA ALA A 34 -7.57 8.49 -18.36
C ALA A 34 -8.04 7.83 -19.67
N LEU A 35 -8.56 6.61 -19.58
CA LEU A 35 -9.06 5.86 -20.72
C LEU A 35 -10.38 6.43 -21.27
N THR A 36 -11.23 7.01 -20.42
CA THR A 36 -12.56 7.47 -20.82
C THR A 36 -12.65 8.95 -21.19
N VAL A 37 -11.81 9.83 -20.62
CA VAL A 37 -12.02 11.28 -20.71
C VAL A 37 -10.86 12.04 -21.37
N SER A 38 -9.61 11.56 -21.30
CA SER A 38 -8.48 12.37 -21.77
C SER A 38 -7.26 11.57 -22.25
N GLN A 39 -6.98 11.68 -23.56
CA GLN A 39 -5.73 11.19 -24.16
C GLN A 39 -4.47 11.81 -23.52
N GLY A 40 -4.58 13.01 -22.93
CA GLY A 40 -3.50 13.66 -22.19
C GLY A 40 -3.15 12.96 -20.87
N LEU A 41 -4.11 12.31 -20.20
CA LEU A 41 -3.81 11.45 -19.06
C LEU A 41 -3.20 10.12 -19.51
N ALA A 42 -3.63 9.59 -20.66
CA ALA A 42 -3.08 8.38 -21.24
C ALA A 42 -1.58 8.53 -21.61
N GLN A 43 -1.21 9.63 -22.25
CA GLN A 43 0.20 9.98 -22.52
C GLN A 43 1.03 10.20 -21.24
N ARG A 44 0.39 10.57 -20.13
CA ARG A 44 1.05 10.73 -18.81
C ARG A 44 1.24 9.41 -18.05
N GLY A 45 0.96 8.27 -18.69
CA GLY A 45 1.22 6.94 -18.16
C GLY A 45 0.07 6.34 -17.36
N TYR A 46 -1.16 6.81 -17.59
CA TYR A 46 -2.38 6.20 -17.04
C TYR A 46 -3.08 5.34 -18.12
N GLY A 47 -3.45 4.11 -17.80
CA GLY A 47 -4.07 3.21 -18.78
C GLY A 47 -4.20 1.78 -18.24
N PHE A 48 -4.40 0.81 -19.13
CA PHE A 48 -4.58 -0.60 -18.73
C PHE A 48 -3.43 -1.14 -17.86
N TYR A 49 -2.18 -0.80 -18.20
CA TYR A 49 -1.02 -1.17 -17.39
C TYR A 49 -1.09 -0.61 -15.95
N SER A 50 -1.54 0.63 -15.82
CA SER A 50 -1.70 1.33 -14.54
C SER A 50 -2.85 0.73 -13.70
N ILE A 51 -3.90 0.19 -14.34
CA ILE A 51 -4.95 -0.59 -13.67
C ILE A 51 -4.34 -1.88 -13.09
N THR A 52 -3.53 -2.62 -13.86
CA THR A 52 -2.89 -3.85 -13.35
C THR A 52 -1.96 -3.57 -12.17
N ILE A 53 -1.20 -2.46 -12.22
CA ILE A 53 -0.39 -2.01 -11.08
C ILE A 53 -1.28 -1.67 -9.88
N GLY A 54 -2.39 -0.97 -10.09
CA GLY A 54 -3.33 -0.62 -9.03
C GLY A 54 -3.92 -1.86 -8.33
N LEU A 55 -4.31 -2.89 -9.11
CA LEU A 55 -4.78 -4.17 -8.57
C LEU A 55 -3.69 -4.89 -7.79
N PHE A 56 -2.45 -4.88 -8.29
CA PHE A 56 -1.31 -5.46 -7.57
C PHE A 56 -1.06 -4.75 -6.23
N ILE A 57 -1.12 -3.42 -6.19
CA ILE A 57 -1.00 -2.62 -4.97
C ILE A 57 -2.11 -2.96 -3.97
N ILE A 58 -3.36 -3.12 -4.44
CA ILE A 58 -4.47 -3.58 -3.57
C ILE A 58 -4.17 -4.95 -2.97
N GLY A 59 -3.69 -5.90 -3.79
CA GLY A 59 -3.29 -7.23 -3.35
C GLY A 59 -2.21 -7.19 -2.26
N LEU A 60 -1.19 -6.34 -2.43
CA LEU A 60 -0.16 -6.11 -1.41
C LEU A 60 -0.76 -5.54 -0.12
N GLY A 61 -1.70 -4.59 -0.23
CA GLY A 61 -2.40 -4.01 0.91
C GLY A 61 -3.18 -5.05 1.72
N TYR A 62 -3.90 -5.95 1.05
CA TYR A 62 -4.54 -7.10 1.72
C TYR A 62 -3.51 -8.05 2.34
N GLY A 63 -2.41 -8.34 1.65
CA GLY A 63 -1.31 -9.15 2.18
C GLY A 63 -0.73 -8.58 3.49
N ILE A 64 -0.56 -7.26 3.57
CA ILE A 64 -0.14 -6.57 4.81
C ILE A 64 -1.18 -6.78 5.92
N ARG A 65 -2.47 -6.66 5.60
CA ARG A 65 -3.58 -6.90 6.55
C ARG A 65 -3.59 -8.34 7.09
N TYR A 66 -3.14 -9.31 6.32
CA TYR A 66 -3.00 -10.72 6.73
C TYR A 66 -1.62 -11.09 7.31
N ARG A 67 -0.77 -10.10 7.64
CA ARG A 67 0.56 -10.30 8.27
C ARG A 67 1.64 -10.91 7.37
N TYR A 68 1.48 -10.84 6.05
CA TYR A 68 2.56 -11.27 5.15
C TYR A 68 3.68 -10.21 5.10
N LYS A 69 4.82 -10.51 5.75
CA LYS A 69 6.01 -9.62 5.74
C LYS A 69 6.48 -9.33 4.31
N TYR A 70 6.44 -10.34 3.43
CA TYR A 70 6.85 -10.21 2.03
C TYR A 70 6.01 -9.17 1.28
N CYS A 71 4.70 -9.06 1.56
CA CYS A 71 3.85 -8.04 0.94
C CYS A 71 4.21 -6.63 1.41
N LEU A 72 4.60 -6.48 2.68
CA LEU A 72 5.08 -5.20 3.20
C LEU A 72 6.40 -4.78 2.55
N TYR A 73 7.37 -5.70 2.43
CA TYR A 73 8.64 -5.43 1.77
C TYR A 73 8.46 -5.16 0.27
N ALA A 74 7.61 -5.91 -0.41
CA ALA A 74 7.28 -5.67 -1.82
C ALA A 74 6.63 -4.29 -2.01
N ALA A 75 5.72 -3.88 -1.12
CA ALA A 75 5.14 -2.54 -1.15
C ALA A 75 6.22 -1.46 -0.93
N ILE A 76 7.11 -1.62 0.04
CA ILE A 76 8.23 -0.70 0.27
C ILE A 76 9.10 -0.58 -0.98
N GLY A 77 9.52 -1.71 -1.56
CA GLY A 77 10.33 -1.72 -2.78
C GLY A 77 9.65 -1.01 -3.94
N LEU A 78 8.36 -1.28 -4.16
CA LEU A 78 7.58 -0.65 -5.23
C LEU A 78 7.49 0.87 -5.06
N PHE A 79 7.22 1.36 -3.84
CA PHE A 79 7.15 2.80 -3.58
C PHE A 79 8.53 3.48 -3.64
N ILE A 80 9.61 2.80 -3.26
CA ILE A 80 10.98 3.30 -3.44
C ILE A 80 11.33 3.44 -4.93
N ILE A 81 11.05 2.39 -5.73
CA ILE A 81 11.29 2.42 -7.18
C ILE A 81 10.48 3.54 -7.85
N LEU A 82 9.22 3.73 -7.46
CA LEU A 82 8.41 4.85 -7.94
C LEU A 82 9.01 6.20 -7.56
N SER A 83 9.49 6.33 -6.32
CA SER A 83 10.10 7.57 -5.83
C SER A 83 11.37 7.90 -6.62
N CYS A 84 12.24 6.92 -6.88
CA CYS A 84 13.41 7.08 -7.75
C CYS A 84 13.02 7.48 -9.19
N ASN A 85 11.97 6.88 -9.76
CA ASN A 85 11.48 7.22 -11.10
C ASN A 85 10.97 8.67 -11.15
N PHE A 86 10.22 9.12 -10.13
CA PHE A 86 9.78 10.51 -10.06
C PHE A 86 10.92 11.49 -9.83
N LEU A 87 11.92 11.12 -9.03
CA LEU A 87 13.11 11.94 -8.81
C LEU A 87 13.91 12.12 -10.11
N PHE A 88 14.11 11.05 -10.87
CA PHE A 88 14.76 11.11 -12.18
C PHE A 88 13.96 12.01 -13.15
N ARG A 89 12.64 11.82 -13.25
CA ARG A 89 11.78 12.65 -14.10
C ARG A 89 11.73 14.11 -13.66
N PHE A 90 11.78 14.37 -12.35
CA PHE A 90 11.84 15.73 -11.80
C PHE A 90 13.11 16.44 -12.25
N PHE A 91 14.25 15.73 -12.27
CA PHE A 91 15.52 16.29 -12.74
C PHE A 91 15.49 16.66 -14.23
N VAL A 92 14.68 15.97 -15.04
CA VAL A 92 14.56 16.23 -16.49
C VAL A 92 13.53 17.31 -16.81
N HIS A 93 12.36 17.29 -16.17
CA HIS A 93 11.21 18.11 -16.58
C HIS A 93 10.83 19.24 -15.60
N HIS A 94 11.48 19.33 -14.43
CA HIS A 94 11.32 20.38 -13.41
C HIS A 94 9.87 20.85 -13.14
N THR A 95 8.91 19.93 -13.22
CA THR A 95 7.48 20.28 -13.15
C THR A 95 6.95 20.16 -11.73
N MET A 96 6.19 21.16 -11.26
CA MET A 96 5.56 21.18 -9.91
C MET A 96 4.78 19.89 -9.58
N TYR A 97 4.15 19.30 -10.60
CA TYR A 97 3.43 18.02 -10.49
C TYR A 97 4.32 16.84 -10.05
N LEU A 98 5.55 16.78 -10.55
CA LEU A 98 6.49 15.70 -10.21
C LEU A 98 6.96 15.83 -8.76
N THR A 99 7.14 17.06 -8.27
CA THR A 99 7.48 17.34 -6.87
C THR A 99 6.39 16.84 -5.92
N LEU A 100 5.12 17.08 -6.25
CA LEU A 100 3.99 16.63 -5.44
C LEU A 100 3.85 15.09 -5.45
N ARG A 101 4.08 14.45 -6.61
CA ARG A 101 4.13 12.97 -6.67
C ARG A 101 5.28 12.40 -5.86
N LEU A 102 6.46 13.01 -5.93
CA LEU A 102 7.64 12.59 -5.19
C LEU A 102 7.43 12.72 -3.67
N SER A 103 6.86 13.83 -3.21
CA SER A 103 6.59 14.05 -1.78
C SER A 103 5.56 13.06 -1.23
N LEU A 104 4.47 12.80 -1.96
CA LEU A 104 3.47 11.80 -1.60
C LEU A 104 4.07 10.39 -1.58
N CYS A 105 4.88 10.03 -2.58
CA CYS A 105 5.50 8.71 -2.67
C CYS A 105 6.51 8.49 -1.53
N SER A 106 7.29 9.52 -1.20
CA SER A 106 8.25 9.51 -0.09
C SER A 106 7.53 9.41 1.26
N TRP A 107 6.41 10.14 1.44
CA TRP A 107 5.58 10.06 2.63
C TRP A 107 4.99 8.66 2.84
N VAL A 108 4.48 8.03 1.78
CA VAL A 108 3.95 6.66 1.83
C VAL A 108 5.08 5.67 2.16
N SER A 109 6.25 5.81 1.51
CA SER A 109 7.42 4.98 1.81
C SER A 109 7.83 5.09 3.27
N PHE A 110 7.87 6.30 3.82
CA PHE A 110 8.20 6.53 5.23
C PHE A 110 7.19 5.85 6.17
N ARG A 111 5.88 5.98 5.89
CA ARG A 111 4.82 5.30 6.66
C ARG A 111 4.96 3.77 6.59
N LEU A 112 5.27 3.22 5.42
CA LEU A 112 5.50 1.79 5.24
C LEU A 112 6.71 1.30 6.04
N ILE A 113 7.85 1.99 5.96
CA ILE A 113 9.07 1.66 6.71
C ILE A 113 8.80 1.71 8.22
N GLN A 114 8.10 2.75 8.69
CA GLN A 114 7.75 2.88 10.11
C GLN A 114 6.85 1.74 10.61
N SER A 115 6.07 1.11 9.72
CA SER A 115 5.20 -0.01 10.05
C SER A 115 5.92 -1.36 10.12
N VAL A 116 7.16 -1.47 9.62
CA VAL A 116 7.94 -2.72 9.62
C VAL A 116 8.19 -3.24 11.04
N SER A 117 8.61 -2.37 11.96
CA SER A 117 8.84 -2.75 13.36
C SER A 117 7.55 -3.22 14.05
N SER A 118 6.42 -2.58 13.72
CA SER A 118 5.11 -2.95 14.25
C SER A 118 4.64 -4.30 13.68
N MET A 119 4.88 -4.56 12.39
CA MET A 119 4.59 -5.82 11.71
C MET A 119 5.42 -6.99 12.30
N GLN A 120 6.71 -6.75 12.58
CA GLN A 120 7.57 -7.75 13.24
C GLN A 120 7.05 -8.12 14.63
N MET A 121 6.61 -7.14 15.42
CA MET A 121 6.02 -7.37 16.74
C MET A 121 4.66 -8.09 16.68
N LEU A 122 3.80 -7.77 15.71
CA LEU A 122 2.53 -8.48 15.47
C LEU A 122 2.74 -9.96 15.12
N ILE A 123 3.82 -10.27 14.40
CA ILE A 123 4.13 -11.65 13.99
C ILE A 123 4.76 -12.42 15.16
N ALA A 124 5.66 -11.79 15.93
CA ALA A 124 6.21 -12.39 17.14
C ALA A 124 5.14 -12.70 18.19
N THR A 125 4.11 -11.86 18.30
CA THR A 125 3.03 -11.99 19.28
C THR A 125 1.83 -12.80 18.78
N ASN A 126 1.91 -13.38 17.56
CA ASN A 126 0.82 -14.10 16.90
C ASN A 126 -0.53 -13.37 16.87
N SER A 127 -0.54 -12.04 17.03
CA SER A 127 -1.73 -11.20 17.03
C SER A 127 -2.07 -10.69 15.64
N PHE A 128 -3.35 -10.69 15.26
CA PHE A 128 -3.80 -10.20 13.96
C PHE A 128 -3.93 -8.67 13.97
N PRO A 129 -3.62 -7.96 12.86
CA PRO A 129 -3.80 -6.51 12.73
C PRO A 129 -5.27 -6.11 12.78
N ASP A 130 -6.17 -7.07 12.61
CA ASP A 130 -7.61 -6.89 12.58
C ASP A 130 -8.29 -8.08 13.27
N LYS A 131 -8.77 -7.88 14.50
CA LYS A 131 -9.47 -8.92 15.29
C LYS A 131 -10.91 -9.15 14.83
N SER A 132 -11.51 -8.22 14.06
CA SER A 132 -12.93 -8.24 13.66
C SER A 132 -13.16 -8.64 12.21
N ASN A 133 -12.14 -9.13 11.50
CA ASN A 133 -12.28 -9.43 10.08
C ASN A 133 -13.10 -10.71 9.89
N ARG A 134 -14.37 -10.57 9.49
CA ARG A 134 -15.35 -11.65 9.24
C ARG A 134 -14.81 -12.80 8.37
N PHE A 135 -13.91 -12.51 7.44
CA PHE A 135 -13.25 -13.50 6.59
C PHE A 135 -12.22 -14.38 7.33
N MET A 136 -11.58 -13.84 8.37
CA MET A 136 -10.65 -14.59 9.21
C MET A 136 -11.38 -15.61 10.08
N GLU A 137 -12.57 -15.26 10.57
CA GLU A 137 -13.41 -16.16 11.34
C GLU A 137 -13.83 -17.39 10.53
N LEU A 138 -14.10 -17.21 9.24
CA LEU A 138 -14.37 -18.30 8.30
C LEU A 138 -13.14 -19.19 8.05
N LEU A 139 -11.97 -18.59 7.80
CA LEU A 139 -10.71 -19.35 7.61
C LEU A 139 -10.27 -20.11 8.87
N LEU A 140 -10.46 -19.53 10.06
CA LEU A 140 -10.14 -20.19 11.33
C LEU A 140 -11.13 -21.31 11.66
N LYS A 141 -12.41 -21.18 11.29
CA LYS A 141 -13.37 -22.28 11.36
C LYS A 141 -12.98 -23.43 10.44
N GLN A 142 -12.49 -23.14 9.25
CA GLN A 142 -12.10 -24.16 8.27
C GLN A 142 -10.84 -24.95 8.67
N LYS A 143 -9.95 -24.38 9.48
CA LYS A 143 -8.78 -25.09 10.04
C LYS A 143 -9.07 -25.91 11.30
N ARG A 144 -10.25 -25.81 11.89
CA ARG A 144 -10.67 -26.56 13.09
C ARG A 144 -11.55 -27.78 12.78
N LEU A 145 -12.01 -27.91 11.55
CA LEU A 145 -12.64 -29.12 11.00
C LEU A 145 -11.57 -29.99 10.36
#